data_AF-A0A449A8I5-F1
#
_entry.id   AF-A0A449A8I5-F1
#
_cell.length_a   1.000
_cell.length_b   1.000
_cell.length_c   1.000
_cell.angle_alpha   90.00
_cell.angle_beta   90.00
_cell.angle_gamma   90.00
#
_symmetry.space_group_name_H-M   'P 1'
#
loop_
_entity.id
_entity.type
_entity.pdbx_description
1 polymer ?
#
loop_
_entity_poly.entity_id
_entity_poly.type
_entity_poly.pdbx_seq_one_letter_code
_entity_poly.pdbx_strand_id
1 'polypeptide(L)'
;MFAGLGSQYKSLKNIYKNSNKDVISVGVCEFYIDAIISYMIIHYGLLEPENKLTKNQMVDILSNYTFSSNSKDVVNSNYFNRFNELKLRSYFSYLYAYLKNNYFNDRYNKRERITRILKELSNYQKILTY
;
A
#
# COMPACT_ATOMS: atom_id res chain seq x y z
N MET A 1 -14.46 -1.62 11.62
CA MET A 1 -14.75 -0.34 10.93
C MET A 1 -14.34 -0.52 9.49
N PHE A 2 -15.25 -0.41 8.53
CA PHE A 2 -14.98 -0.67 7.10
C PHE A 2 -14.71 0.65 6.38
N ALA A 3 -13.52 0.79 5.79
CA ALA A 3 -13.12 2.05 5.19
C ALA A 3 -13.67 2.27 3.78
N GLY A 4 -14.09 1.20 3.09
CA GLY A 4 -14.49 1.26 1.69
C GLY A 4 -13.40 1.94 0.85
N LEU A 5 -13.79 2.95 0.09
CA LEU A 5 -12.87 3.73 -0.77
C LEU A 5 -12.13 4.85 -0.02
N GLY A 6 -12.41 5.06 1.27
CA GLY A 6 -11.78 6.11 2.06
C GLY A 6 -12.31 7.52 1.75
N SER A 7 -13.60 7.67 1.48
CA SER A 7 -14.23 8.98 1.25
C SER A 7 -14.03 9.92 2.45
N GLN A 8 -14.08 9.40 3.68
CA GLN A 8 -13.80 10.12 4.91
C GLN A 8 -12.39 10.72 4.91
N TYR A 9 -11.39 9.96 4.48
CA TYR A 9 -10.00 10.43 4.39
C TYR A 9 -9.85 11.48 3.30
N LYS A 10 -10.52 11.26 2.15
CA LYS A 10 -10.51 12.23 1.05
C LYS A 10 -11.17 13.55 1.45
N SER A 11 -12.31 13.50 2.11
CA SER A 11 -13.04 14.67 2.59
C SER A 11 -12.22 15.46 3.59
N LEU A 12 -11.54 14.79 4.53
CA LEU A 12 -10.68 15.44 5.51
C LEU A 12 -9.50 16.15 4.83
N LYS A 13 -8.83 15.48 3.87
CA LYS A 13 -7.79 16.10 3.04
C LYS A 13 -8.29 17.33 2.27
N ASN A 14 -9.52 17.28 1.75
CA ASN A 14 -10.10 18.41 1.03
C ASN A 14 -10.37 19.61 1.95
N ILE A 15 -10.89 19.38 3.16
CA ILE A 15 -11.15 20.42 4.16
C ILE A 15 -9.86 21.14 4.54
N TYR A 16 -8.78 20.40 4.76
CA TYR A 16 -7.49 20.95 5.18
C TYR A 16 -6.55 21.32 4.03
N LYS A 17 -6.97 21.18 2.76
CA LYS A 17 -6.13 21.38 1.57
C LYS A 17 -5.42 22.74 1.52
N ASN A 18 -6.09 23.79 2.00
CA ASN A 18 -5.59 25.17 2.00
C ASN A 18 -5.13 25.63 3.41
N SER A 19 -4.87 24.68 4.31
CA SER A 19 -4.39 24.96 5.66
C SER A 19 -2.94 24.50 5.83
N ASN A 20 -2.29 24.96 6.90
CA ASN A 20 -0.95 24.48 7.27
C ASN A 20 -0.98 23.15 8.05
N LYS A 21 -2.07 22.37 7.93
CA LYS A 21 -2.26 21.10 8.65
C LYS A 21 -2.22 19.94 7.68
N ASP A 22 -1.40 18.94 8.01
CA ASP A 22 -1.36 17.69 7.29
C ASP A 22 -2.37 16.68 7.84
N VAL A 23 -3.09 16.03 6.92
CA VAL A 23 -4.02 14.94 7.27
C VAL A 23 -3.30 13.62 7.05
N ILE A 24 -2.97 12.95 8.15
CA ILE A 24 -2.25 11.68 8.17
C ILE A 24 -3.23 10.56 8.50
N SER A 25 -3.24 9.50 7.69
CA SER A 25 -3.97 8.27 8.02
C SER A 25 -3.18 7.48 9.06
N VAL A 26 -3.82 7.14 10.18
CA VAL A 26 -3.23 6.30 11.25
C VAL A 26 -3.49 4.81 11.05
N GLY A 27 -4.34 4.45 10.09
CA GLY A 27 -4.72 3.07 9.83
C GLY A 27 -6.05 2.98 9.10
N VAL A 28 -6.27 1.82 8.48
CA VAL A 28 -7.47 1.50 7.69
C VAL A 28 -7.81 0.05 7.97
N CYS A 29 -9.10 -0.26 8.09
CA CYS A 29 -9.57 -1.64 8.16
C CYS A 29 -10.56 -1.86 7.01
N GLU A 30 -10.20 -2.77 6.12
CA GLU A 30 -10.97 -3.20 4.97
C GLU A 30 -10.46 -4.58 4.57
N PHE A 31 -11.37 -5.43 4.12
CA PHE A 31 -11.07 -6.78 3.65
C PHE A 31 -11.59 -7.04 2.25
N TYR A 32 -12.44 -6.16 1.70
CA TYR A 32 -12.91 -6.27 0.33
C TYR A 32 -11.82 -5.85 -0.67
N ILE A 33 -11.37 -6.80 -1.48
CA ILE A 33 -10.24 -6.67 -2.41
C ILE A 33 -10.38 -5.43 -3.31
N ASP A 34 -11.52 -5.25 -3.98
CA ASP A 34 -11.67 -4.14 -4.93
C ASP A 34 -11.72 -2.78 -4.23
N ALA A 35 -12.27 -2.73 -3.00
CA ALA A 35 -12.25 -1.52 -2.18
C ALA A 35 -10.83 -1.18 -1.72
N ILE A 36 -10.04 -2.18 -1.30
CA ILE A 36 -8.63 -1.98 -0.94
C ILE A 36 -7.84 -1.44 -2.13
N ILE A 37 -7.95 -2.10 -3.29
CA ILE A 37 -7.23 -1.68 -4.50
C ILE A 37 -7.64 -0.25 -4.88
N SER A 38 -8.93 0.04 -4.88
CA SER A 38 -9.45 1.36 -5.23
C SER A 38 -9.04 2.44 -4.21
N TYR A 39 -9.07 2.12 -2.91
CA TYR A 39 -8.53 2.99 -1.86
C TYR A 39 -7.06 3.31 -2.12
N MET A 40 -6.25 2.30 -2.41
CA MET A 40 -4.83 2.49 -2.69
C MET A 40 -4.61 3.39 -3.91
N ILE A 41 -5.36 3.18 -5.00
CA ILE A 41 -5.28 4.02 -6.19
C ILE A 41 -5.67 5.48 -5.90
N ILE A 42 -6.78 5.71 -5.18
CA ILE A 42 -7.30 7.05 -4.89
C ILE A 42 -6.33 7.86 -4.01
N HIS A 43 -5.68 7.21 -3.05
CA HIS A 43 -4.91 7.89 -2.01
C HIS A 43 -3.38 7.86 -2.22
N TYR A 44 -2.88 6.88 -2.97
CA TYR A 44 -1.44 6.66 -3.20
C TYR A 44 -1.05 6.54 -4.68
N GLY A 45 -2.02 6.53 -5.60
CA GLY A 45 -1.79 6.45 -7.04
C GLY A 45 -1.59 5.03 -7.56
N LEU A 46 -1.20 4.94 -8.84
CA LEU A 46 -0.94 3.66 -9.49
C LEU A 46 0.38 3.06 -9.01
N LEU A 47 0.34 1.77 -8.68
CA LEU A 47 1.51 1.01 -8.25
C LEU A 47 2.00 0.11 -9.38
N GLU A 48 3.32 0.08 -9.57
CA GLU A 48 3.96 -0.87 -10.49
C GLU A 48 3.72 -2.32 -10.01
N PRO A 49 3.40 -3.26 -10.92
CA PRO A 49 3.21 -4.67 -10.58
C PRO A 49 4.44 -5.30 -9.89
N GLU A 50 4.22 -6.29 -9.04
CA GLU A 50 5.30 -7.06 -8.41
C GLU A 50 6.12 -7.80 -9.47
N ASN A 51 7.44 -7.73 -9.40
CA ASN A 51 8.36 -8.26 -10.42
C ASN A 51 9.52 -9.10 -9.85
N LYS A 52 9.61 -9.25 -8.52
CA LYS A 52 10.66 -10.02 -7.85
C LYS A 52 10.18 -11.37 -7.35
N LEU A 53 8.92 -11.45 -6.93
CA LEU A 53 8.33 -12.67 -6.39
C LEU A 53 7.82 -13.57 -7.52
N THR A 54 7.88 -14.88 -7.29
CA THR A 54 7.22 -15.89 -8.12
C THR A 54 5.71 -15.91 -7.86
N LYS A 55 4.94 -16.49 -8.79
CA LYS A 55 3.49 -16.67 -8.62
C LYS A 55 3.15 -17.38 -7.29
N ASN A 56 3.83 -18.49 -6.99
CA ASN A 56 3.56 -19.28 -5.79
C ASN A 56 3.84 -18.48 -4.52
N GLN A 57 4.97 -17.75 -4.46
CA GLN A 57 5.29 -16.89 -3.31
C GLN A 57 4.20 -15.83 -3.07
N MET A 58 3.68 -15.20 -4.13
CA MET A 58 2.61 -14.22 -4.01
C MET A 58 1.31 -14.85 -3.51
N VAL A 59 0.95 -16.03 -4.02
CA VAL A 59 -0.24 -16.78 -3.57
C VAL A 59 -0.11 -17.15 -2.09
N ASP A 60 1.03 -17.71 -1.69
CA ASP A 60 1.28 -18.13 -0.31
C ASP A 60 1.18 -16.95 0.65
N ILE A 61 1.77 -15.81 0.30
CA ILE A 61 1.70 -14.59 1.11
C ILE A 61 0.26 -14.10 1.25
N LEU A 62 -0.47 -13.93 0.14
CA LEU A 62 -1.82 -13.35 0.20
C LEU A 62 -2.86 -14.29 0.83
N SER A 63 -2.67 -15.60 0.68
CA SER A 63 -3.59 -16.62 1.24
C SER A 63 -3.51 -16.70 2.77
N ASN A 64 -2.48 -16.13 3.38
CA ASN A 64 -2.37 -16.01 4.84
C ASN A 64 -3.21 -14.86 5.43
N TYR A 65 -3.90 -14.07 4.61
CA TYR A 65 -4.72 -12.94 5.05
C TYR A 65 -6.20 -13.15 4.73
N THR A 66 -7.05 -12.52 5.53
CA THR A 66 -8.50 -12.54 5.36
C THR A 66 -8.92 -11.48 4.36
N PHE A 67 -9.23 -11.92 3.13
CA PHE A 67 -9.77 -11.07 2.08
C PHE A 67 -11.18 -11.53 1.67
N SER A 68 -11.95 -10.63 1.09
CA SER A 68 -13.24 -10.90 0.48
C SER A 68 -13.28 -10.42 -0.96
N SER A 69 -13.93 -11.19 -1.84
CA SER A 69 -14.21 -10.78 -3.22
C SER A 69 -15.62 -10.22 -3.42
N ASN A 70 -16.46 -10.25 -2.39
CA ASN A 70 -17.86 -9.81 -2.45
C ASN A 70 -18.28 -8.96 -1.25
N SER A 71 -17.31 -8.48 -0.46
CA SER A 71 -17.48 -7.71 0.79
C SER A 71 -18.20 -8.44 1.95
N LYS A 72 -18.49 -9.73 1.80
CA LYS A 72 -19.29 -10.51 2.75
C LYS A 72 -18.52 -11.74 3.23
N ASP A 73 -18.07 -12.54 2.28
CA ASP A 73 -17.49 -13.85 2.53
C ASP A 73 -15.98 -13.82 2.32
N VAL A 74 -15.26 -14.58 3.14
CA VAL A 74 -13.82 -14.76 2.99
C VAL A 74 -13.53 -15.60 1.76
N VAL A 75 -12.54 -15.18 0.96
CA VAL A 75 -12.12 -15.95 -0.21
C VAL A 75 -11.49 -17.28 0.20
N ASN A 76 -11.70 -18.32 -0.60
CA ASN A 76 -11.06 -19.61 -0.36
C ASN A 76 -9.54 -19.58 -0.63
N SER A 77 -8.82 -20.57 -0.11
CA SER A 77 -7.36 -20.70 -0.27
C SER A 77 -6.90 -20.75 -1.73
N ASN A 78 -7.73 -21.25 -2.64
CA ASN A 78 -7.42 -21.31 -4.07
C ASN A 78 -7.72 -20.02 -4.83
N TYR A 79 -8.22 -18.97 -4.17
CA TYR A 79 -8.68 -17.75 -4.84
C TYR A 79 -7.59 -17.08 -5.67
N PHE A 80 -6.44 -16.79 -5.06
CA PHE A 80 -5.33 -16.13 -5.74
C PHE A 80 -4.62 -17.06 -6.75
N ASN A 81 -4.63 -18.37 -6.51
CA ASN A 81 -4.01 -19.33 -7.42
C ASN A 81 -4.69 -19.36 -8.81
N ARG A 82 -6.00 -19.10 -8.86
CA ARG A 82 -6.78 -19.02 -10.10
C ARG A 82 -6.45 -17.82 -10.98
N PHE A 83 -5.69 -16.85 -10.47
CA PHE A 83 -5.32 -15.68 -11.26
C PHE A 83 -4.22 -16.04 -12.25
N ASN A 84 -4.27 -15.43 -13.44
CA ASN A 84 -3.09 -15.38 -14.29
C ASN A 84 -2.01 -14.54 -13.61
N GLU A 85 -0.75 -14.78 -13.97
CA GLU A 85 0.38 -14.19 -13.25
C GLU A 85 0.39 -12.65 -13.35
N LEU A 86 0.08 -12.08 -14.52
CA LEU A 86 0.04 -10.63 -14.71
C LEU A 86 -0.98 -9.96 -13.79
N LYS A 87 -2.20 -10.51 -13.72
CA LYS A 87 -3.25 -10.02 -12.82
C LYS A 87 -2.81 -10.14 -11.37
N LEU A 88 -2.23 -11.28 -10.99
CA LEU A 88 -1.77 -11.51 -9.62
C LEU A 88 -0.68 -10.51 -9.22
N ARG A 89 0.30 -10.25 -10.09
CA ARG A 89 1.37 -9.26 -9.84
C ARG A 89 0.81 -7.87 -9.58
N SER A 90 -0.17 -7.44 -10.36
CA SER A 90 -0.84 -6.14 -10.16
C SER A 90 -1.62 -6.11 -8.86
N TYR A 91 -2.43 -7.13 -8.58
CA TYR A 91 -3.23 -7.18 -7.34
C TYR A 91 -2.34 -7.25 -6.10
N PHE A 92 -1.27 -8.05 -6.16
CA PHE A 92 -0.32 -8.23 -5.06
C PHE A 92 0.27 -6.90 -4.63
N SER A 93 0.72 -6.06 -5.57
CA SER A 93 1.29 -4.75 -5.26
C SER A 93 0.38 -3.91 -4.37
N TYR A 94 -0.92 -3.85 -4.70
CA TYR A 94 -1.89 -3.06 -3.93
C TYR A 94 -2.25 -3.72 -2.60
N LEU A 95 -2.59 -5.02 -2.62
CA LEU A 95 -3.02 -5.74 -1.42
C LEU A 95 -1.90 -5.84 -0.38
N TYR A 96 -0.68 -6.13 -0.82
CA TYR A 96 0.44 -6.28 0.09
C TYR A 96 0.95 -4.93 0.59
N ALA A 97 0.96 -3.88 -0.25
CA ALA A 97 1.24 -2.53 0.21
C ALA A 97 0.24 -2.04 1.26
N TYR A 98 -1.05 -2.37 1.09
CA TYR A 98 -2.08 -2.07 2.08
C TYR A 98 -1.81 -2.75 3.44
N LEU A 99 -1.33 -3.99 3.43
CA LEU A 99 -1.03 -4.77 4.63
C LEU A 99 0.31 -4.39 5.29
N LYS A 100 1.29 -3.95 4.49
CA LYS A 100 2.70 -3.80 4.89
C LYS A 100 3.27 -2.47 4.42
N ASN A 101 3.25 -1.47 5.30
CA ASN A 101 3.81 -0.15 5.03
C ASN A 101 5.29 -0.17 4.64
N ASN A 102 6.09 -1.08 5.21
CA ASN A 102 7.50 -1.23 4.83
C ASN A 102 7.65 -1.64 3.36
N TYR A 103 6.86 -2.61 2.89
CA TYR A 103 6.84 -2.99 1.48
C TYR A 103 6.47 -1.81 0.58
N PHE A 104 5.43 -1.05 0.94
CA PHE A 104 5.02 0.13 0.19
C PHE A 104 6.14 1.18 0.13
N ASN A 105 6.75 1.49 1.27
CA ASN A 105 7.80 2.51 1.38
C ASN A 105 9.06 2.13 0.61
N ASP A 106 9.51 0.88 0.72
CA ASP A 106 10.71 0.39 0.04
C ASP A 106 10.57 0.42 -1.48
N ARG A 107 9.36 0.16 -1.99
CA ARG A 107 9.08 0.00 -3.42
C ARG A 107 8.64 1.29 -4.11
N TYR A 108 7.80 2.10 -3.44
CA TYR A 108 7.10 3.23 -4.09
C TYR A 108 7.44 4.59 -3.51
N ASN A 109 7.88 4.67 -2.26
CA ASN A 109 8.12 5.96 -1.62
C ASN A 109 9.54 6.50 -1.91
N LYS A 110 9.77 6.87 -3.18
CA LYS A 110 11.05 7.46 -3.65
C LYS A 110 11.40 8.76 -2.93
N ARG A 111 10.42 9.59 -2.57
CA ARG A 111 10.65 10.87 -1.88
C ARG A 111 11.20 10.68 -0.47
N GLU A 112 10.58 9.83 0.35
CA GLU A 112 11.13 9.51 1.68
C GLU A 112 12.51 8.88 1.59
N ARG A 113 12.74 8.01 0.59
CA ARG A 113 14.06 7.42 0.37
C ARG A 113 15.12 8.47 0.04
N ILE A 114 14.82 9.43 -0.84
CA ILE A 114 15.71 10.55 -1.15
C ILE A 114 15.90 11.45 0.09
N THR A 115 14.83 11.83 0.79
CA THR A 115 14.93 12.66 2.00
C THR A 115 15.74 11.99 3.10
N ARG A 116 15.62 10.67 3.26
CA ARG A 116 16.38 9.88 4.22
C ARG A 116 17.86 9.79 3.84
N ILE A 117 18.17 9.55 2.57
CA ILE A 117 19.55 9.59 2.04
C ILE A 117 20.16 10.98 2.24
N LEU A 118 19.43 12.05 1.93
CA LEU A 118 19.91 13.43 2.12
C LEU A 118 20.17 13.75 3.60
N LYS A 119 19.33 13.25 4.52
CA LYS A 119 19.55 13.37 5.98
C LYS A 119 20.80 12.62 6.44
N GLU A 120 20.99 11.39 5.96
CA GLU A 120 22.18 10.58 6.28
C GLU A 120 23.46 11.26 5.77
N LEU A 121 23.46 11.77 4.53
CA LEU A 121 24.60 12.51 3.96
C LEU A 121 24.92 13.80 4.71
N SER A 122 23.89 14.56 5.14
CA SER A 122 24.07 15.77 5.95
C SER A 122 24.73 15.47 7.31
N ASN A 123 24.37 14.37 7.96
CA ASN A 123 25.01 13.96 9.21
C ASN A 123 26.47 13.52 9.02
N TYR A 124 26.78 12.81 7.93
CA TYR A 124 28.17 12.45 7.61
C TYR A 124 29.07 13.67 7.38
N GLN A 125 28.58 14.70 6.67
CA GLN A 125 29.34 15.93 6.47
C GLN A 125 29.63 16.66 7.79
N LYS A 126 28.67 16.66 8.73
CA LYS A 126 28.88 17.24 10.07
C LYS A 126 29.94 16.49 10.87
N ILE A 127 30.04 15.18 10.73
CA ILE A 127 31.06 14.37 11.44
C ILE A 127 32.47 14.64 10.87
N LEU A 128 32.59 14.89 9.57
CA LEU A 128 33.87 15.16 8.89
C LEU A 128 34.38 16.61 9.04
N THR A 129 33.61 17.49 9.68
CA THR A 129 33.96 18.90 9.90
C THR A 129 34.34 19.24 11.35
N TYR A 130 34.51 18.21 12.20
CA TYR A 130 35.17 18.27 13.51
C TYR A 130 36.48 17.48 13.46
#